data_AF-A0A194PWX4-F1
#
_entry.id   AF-A0A194PWX4-F1
#
_cell.length_a   1.000
_cell.length_b   1.000
_cell.length_c   1.000
_cell.angle_alpha   90.00
_cell.angle_beta   90.00
_cell.angle_gamma   90.00
#
_symmetry.space_group_name_H-M   'P 1'
#
loop_
_entity.id
_entity.type
_entity.pdbx_description
1 polymer ?
#
loop_
_entity_poly.entity_id
_entity_poly.type
_entity_poly.pdbx_seq_one_letter_code
_entity_poly.pdbx_strand_id
1 'polypeptide(L)'
;MNNLDYEPMDIDSSANSYAAMDISYNEIKEEEEKTETASTTPDTQGIKKFHIDMPAQKEKRILLKSNLYLLAFIIGSVITSILYYNVIKFECCREINTKLLKDALSSKVHGQSNAIQTFIQALDDNTSSKILILYGGTGVGKTLSISIVLNKLLNFSNVYHYTMPSFVDKFTTEIKIGLVFCEKWIIIVDDLNAGDKHITSIVNDIIEKTENLKSNVTIMLVYNCDTSNELVGCNDSFLINLQQDFNSVSATKYFIKYLPLSEDILKQCIKDELEQRLVKNVDINMIMKNFNVSQDGCKGVHTKIKSLNLF
;
A
#
# COMPACT_ATOMS: atom_id res chain seq x y z
N MET A 1 -20.59 -25.74 1.83
CA MET A 1 -20.71 -25.44 3.27
C MET A 1 -19.32 -25.26 3.83
N ASN A 2 -18.95 -24.02 4.15
CA ASN A 2 -18.03 -23.60 5.21
C ASN A 2 -17.98 -22.07 5.16
N ASN A 3 -18.85 -21.45 5.94
CA ASN A 3 -18.78 -20.03 6.29
C ASN A 3 -17.65 -19.86 7.31
N LEU A 4 -16.77 -18.90 7.05
CA LEU A 4 -15.90 -18.32 8.06
C LEU A 4 -16.17 -16.81 8.03
N ASP A 5 -17.15 -16.42 8.85
CA ASP A 5 -17.35 -15.04 9.27
C ASP A 5 -16.15 -14.63 10.14
N TYR A 6 -15.50 -13.53 9.77
CA TYR A 6 -14.52 -12.87 10.64
C TYR A 6 -15.12 -11.55 11.11
N GLU A 7 -15.37 -11.46 12.42
CA GLU A 7 -15.62 -10.20 13.11
C GLU A 7 -14.30 -9.41 13.27
N PRO A 8 -14.33 -8.06 13.22
CA PRO A 8 -13.16 -7.24 13.52
C PRO A 8 -12.96 -7.12 15.04
N MET A 9 -11.74 -7.41 15.52
CA MET A 9 -11.33 -7.16 16.90
C MET A 9 -11.05 -5.67 17.13
N ASP A 10 -11.66 -5.12 18.18
CA ASP A 10 -11.37 -3.81 18.74
C ASP A 10 -9.92 -3.74 19.27
N ILE A 11 -9.20 -2.68 18.90
CA ILE A 11 -7.86 -2.36 19.42
C ILE A 11 -8.01 -1.28 20.49
N ASP A 12 -7.92 -1.70 21.76
CA ASP A 12 -7.77 -0.78 22.87
C ASP A 12 -6.38 -0.15 22.86
N SER A 13 -6.36 1.16 22.62
CA SER A 13 -5.17 1.99 22.75
C SER A 13 -5.00 2.42 24.20
N SER A 14 -3.95 1.95 24.88
CA SER A 14 -3.40 2.65 26.04
C SER A 14 -1.87 2.65 25.99
N ALA A 15 -1.35 3.85 25.73
CA ALA A 15 0.05 4.20 25.81
C ALA A 15 0.43 4.50 27.27
N ASN A 16 1.61 4.04 27.69
CA ASN A 16 2.68 4.84 28.33
C ASN A 16 3.56 3.98 29.25
N SER A 17 4.83 3.81 28.87
CA SER A 17 5.98 3.98 29.78
C SER A 17 7.29 3.82 29.01
N TYR A 18 7.84 4.92 28.50
CA TYR A 18 9.26 5.03 28.20
C TYR A 18 9.96 5.54 29.45
N ALA A 19 10.84 4.75 30.04
CA ALA A 19 11.85 5.23 30.98
C ALA A 19 13.22 5.11 30.30
N ALA A 20 13.82 6.26 30.03
CA ALA A 20 15.20 6.39 29.60
C ALA A 20 16.14 5.92 30.72
N MET A 21 17.17 5.14 30.38
CA MET A 21 18.31 4.90 31.27
C MET A 21 19.54 5.59 30.67
N ASP A 22 20.00 6.61 31.38
CA ASP A 22 21.25 7.32 31.13
C ASP A 22 22.47 6.41 31.38
N ILE A 23 23.41 6.45 30.45
CA ILE A 23 24.73 5.82 30.54
C ILE A 23 25.73 6.94 30.84
N SER A 24 26.40 6.92 32.00
CA SER A 24 27.56 7.78 32.25
C SER A 24 28.85 6.97 32.15
N TYR A 25 29.67 7.28 31.15
CA TYR A 25 31.08 6.95 31.10
C TYR A 25 31.86 7.83 32.09
N ASN A 26 32.86 7.26 32.77
CA ASN A 26 34.02 8.02 33.21
C ASN A 26 35.23 7.08 33.31
N GLU A 27 36.29 7.47 32.62
CA GLU A 27 37.60 6.82 32.59
C GLU A 27 38.65 7.94 32.66
N ILE A 28 39.78 7.67 33.35
CA ILE A 28 41.14 8.27 33.16
C ILE A 28 41.37 9.62 33.91
N LYS A 29 42.45 9.94 34.65
CA LYS A 29 43.83 9.42 34.85
C LYS A 29 44.51 9.93 36.15
N GLU A 30 45.68 9.36 36.40
CA GLU A 30 46.78 9.57 37.36
C GLU A 30 47.28 11.02 37.58
N GLU A 31 47.83 11.33 38.78
CA GLU A 31 49.25 11.70 39.01
C GLU A 31 49.58 11.94 40.51
N GLU A 32 50.87 12.14 40.77
CA GLU A 32 51.71 11.82 41.95
C GLU A 32 51.60 12.74 43.19
N GLU A 33 52.05 12.27 44.36
CA GLU A 33 53.30 12.72 45.06
C GLU A 33 53.32 12.37 46.58
N LYS A 34 54.53 12.18 47.10
CA LYS A 34 54.96 11.59 48.39
C LYS A 34 54.70 12.47 49.62
N THR A 35 54.51 11.85 50.79
CA THR A 35 55.29 12.21 52.00
C THR A 35 55.39 11.04 52.99
N GLU A 36 56.58 10.89 53.56
CA GLU A 36 57.01 9.89 54.52
C GLU A 36 56.30 10.00 55.89
N THR A 37 56.05 8.87 56.54
CA THR A 37 56.33 8.76 57.99
C THR A 37 56.50 7.30 58.41
N ALA A 38 57.57 7.06 59.16
CA ALA A 38 58.00 5.78 59.69
C ALA A 38 57.03 5.21 60.73
N SER A 39 56.90 3.88 60.79
CA SER A 39 57.47 3.06 61.88
C SER A 39 56.74 1.72 62.07
N THR A 40 57.56 0.71 62.35
CA THR A 40 57.28 -0.53 63.10
C THR A 40 56.34 -1.58 62.50
N THR A 41 56.97 -2.66 61.98
CA THR A 41 56.45 -4.03 62.04
C THR A 41 56.29 -4.48 63.50
N PRO A 42 55.35 -5.41 63.77
CA PRO A 42 55.84 -6.76 64.01
C PRO A 42 55.01 -7.87 63.35
N ASP A 43 55.71 -8.97 63.14
CA ASP A 43 55.27 -10.30 62.71
C ASP A 43 53.94 -10.78 63.32
N THR A 44 53.07 -11.30 62.45
CA THR A 44 52.19 -12.42 62.80
C THR A 44 52.04 -13.38 61.61
N GLN A 45 52.84 -14.43 61.67
CA GLN A 45 52.49 -15.84 61.45
C GLN A 45 51.43 -16.17 60.37
N GLY A 46 51.96 -16.80 59.32
CA GLY A 46 51.32 -17.70 58.36
C GLY A 46 49.92 -18.21 58.68
N ILE A 47 48.93 -17.64 58.00
CA ILE A 47 47.69 -18.33 57.67
C ILE A 47 47.90 -18.95 56.29
N LYS A 48 48.06 -20.27 56.23
CA LYS A 48 47.97 -21.01 54.96
C LYS A 48 46.56 -20.79 54.40
N LYS A 49 46.42 -19.95 53.37
CA LYS A 49 45.20 -19.87 52.57
C LYS A 49 45.00 -21.22 51.88
N PHE A 50 44.10 -22.03 52.40
CA PHE A 50 43.56 -23.14 51.63
C PHE A 50 42.66 -22.57 50.54
N HIS A 51 43.13 -22.63 49.30
CA HIS A 51 42.24 -22.47 48.15
C HIS A 51 41.31 -23.68 48.13
N ILE A 52 40.09 -23.50 48.66
CA ILE A 52 38.98 -24.37 48.29
C ILE A 52 38.57 -23.93 46.89
N ASP A 53 39.18 -24.54 45.87
CA ASP A 53 38.57 -24.52 44.55
C ASP A 53 37.23 -25.25 44.69
N MET A 54 36.14 -24.49 44.60
CA MET A 54 34.79 -25.01 44.68
C MET A 54 34.38 -25.45 43.26
N PRO A 55 34.49 -26.75 42.87
CA PRO A 55 34.20 -27.17 41.49
C PRO A 55 32.72 -26.99 41.11
N ALA A 56 31.82 -26.98 42.11
CA ALA A 56 30.37 -26.97 41.92
C ALA A 56 29.79 -25.66 41.34
N GLN A 57 30.49 -24.52 41.45
CA GLN A 57 30.01 -23.25 40.86
C GLN A 57 30.41 -23.09 39.38
N LYS A 58 31.51 -23.70 38.93
CA LYS A 58 31.93 -23.65 37.51
C LYS A 58 30.99 -24.47 36.63
N GLU A 59 30.62 -25.69 37.05
CA GLU A 59 29.69 -26.55 36.30
C GLU A 59 28.30 -25.91 36.14
N LYS A 60 27.71 -25.35 37.21
CA LYS A 60 26.41 -24.68 37.12
C LYS A 60 26.41 -23.47 36.18
N ARG A 61 27.51 -22.69 36.14
CA ARG A 61 27.66 -21.56 35.21
C ARG A 61 27.86 -22.01 33.76
N ILE A 62 28.54 -23.14 33.53
CA ILE A 62 28.71 -23.73 32.19
C ILE A 62 27.38 -24.27 31.67
N LEU A 63 26.59 -24.94 32.52
CA LEU A 63 25.27 -25.48 32.18
C LEU A 63 24.25 -24.37 31.91
N LEU A 64 24.27 -23.28 32.69
CA LEU A 64 23.40 -22.13 32.48
C LEU A 64 23.75 -21.37 31.18
N LYS A 65 25.04 -21.20 30.88
CA LYS A 65 25.50 -20.61 29.61
C LYS A 65 25.13 -21.49 28.42
N SER A 66 25.32 -22.80 28.53
CA SER A 66 24.94 -23.77 27.49
C SER A 66 23.45 -23.71 27.17
N ASN A 67 22.59 -23.69 28.20
CA ASN A 67 21.14 -23.58 28.03
C ASN A 67 20.74 -22.22 27.42
N LEU A 68 21.44 -21.13 27.75
CA LEU A 68 21.18 -19.81 27.14
C LEU A 68 21.57 -19.76 25.66
N TYR A 69 22.71 -20.37 25.28
CA TYR A 69 23.11 -20.50 23.87
C TYR A 69 22.12 -21.34 23.06
N LEU A 70 21.59 -22.41 23.65
CA LEU A 70 20.62 -23.29 23.00
C LEU A 70 19.27 -22.57 22.79
N LEU A 71 18.82 -21.77 23.77
CA LEU A 71 17.65 -20.91 23.65
C LEU A 71 17.84 -19.82 22.59
N ALA A 72 19.00 -19.16 22.58
CA ALA A 72 19.34 -18.16 21.57
C ALA A 72 19.39 -18.76 20.15
N PHE A 73 19.89 -19.99 20.01
CA PHE A 73 19.89 -20.71 18.73
C PHE A 73 18.48 -21.04 18.26
N ILE A 74 17.60 -21.51 19.16
CA ILE A 74 16.19 -21.76 18.83
C ILE A 74 15.52 -20.45 18.39
N ILE A 75 15.64 -19.37 19.18
CA ILE A 75 15.07 -18.06 18.84
C ILE A 75 15.62 -17.55 17.50
N GLY A 76 16.93 -17.66 17.26
CA GLY A 76 17.57 -17.29 16.00
C GLY A 76 17.04 -18.10 14.82
N SER A 77 16.84 -19.41 14.99
CA SER A 77 16.25 -20.29 13.96
C SER A 77 14.82 -19.88 13.61
N VAL A 78 14.01 -19.48 14.60
CA VAL A 78 12.64 -19.01 14.38
C VAL A 78 12.65 -17.66 13.65
N ILE A 79 13.47 -16.71 14.08
CA ILE A 79 13.60 -15.39 13.43
C ILE A 79 14.07 -15.54 11.98
N THR A 80 15.11 -16.32 11.73
CA THR A 80 15.61 -16.58 10.37
C THR A 80 14.57 -17.29 9.51
N SER A 81 13.79 -18.22 10.06
CA SER A 81 12.69 -18.85 9.33
C SER A 81 11.57 -17.86 8.97
N ILE A 82 11.22 -16.95 9.88
CA ILE A 82 10.24 -15.88 9.62
C ILE A 82 10.77 -14.93 8.54
N LEU A 83 12.03 -14.52 8.63
CA LEU A 83 12.66 -13.65 7.62
C LEU A 83 12.71 -14.35 6.26
N TYR A 84 13.09 -15.62 6.21
CA TYR A 84 13.12 -16.42 4.99
C TYR A 84 11.73 -16.55 4.36
N TYR A 85 10.69 -16.81 5.15
CA TYR A 85 9.31 -16.84 4.68
C TYR A 85 8.88 -15.50 4.07
N ASN A 86 9.21 -14.38 4.72
CA ASN A 86 8.89 -13.04 4.22
C ASN A 86 9.63 -12.71 2.92
N VAL A 87 10.88 -13.16 2.76
CA VAL A 87 11.66 -12.98 1.52
C VAL A 87 11.08 -13.81 0.38
N ILE A 88 10.66 -15.05 0.62
CA ILE A 88 10.01 -15.87 -0.41
C ILE A 88 8.71 -15.25 -0.89
N LYS A 89 7.93 -14.66 0.02
CA LYS A 89 6.65 -14.03 -0.32
C LYS A 89 6.82 -12.67 -1.02
N PHE A 90 8.04 -12.12 -1.05
CA PHE A 90 8.33 -10.84 -1.66
C PHE A 90 8.48 -11.00 -3.18
N GLU A 91 7.38 -10.80 -3.91
CA GLU A 91 7.38 -10.75 -5.37
C GLU A 91 7.22 -9.31 -5.87
N CYS A 92 8.05 -8.91 -6.84
CA CYS A 92 7.94 -7.63 -7.53
C CYS A 92 7.24 -7.80 -8.88
N CYS A 93 6.26 -6.94 -9.17
CA CYS A 93 5.71 -6.81 -10.51
C CYS A 93 6.73 -6.13 -11.43
N ARG A 94 7.23 -6.84 -12.45
CA ARG A 94 8.15 -6.29 -13.46
C ARG A 94 7.44 -5.82 -14.72
N GLU A 95 6.41 -6.55 -15.13
CA GLU A 95 5.67 -6.30 -16.37
C GLU A 95 4.19 -6.62 -16.17
N ILE A 96 3.34 -5.75 -16.73
CA ILE A 96 1.90 -5.97 -16.76
C ILE A 96 1.59 -6.63 -18.12
N ASN A 97 0.94 -7.79 -18.11
CA ASN A 97 0.48 -8.41 -19.35
C ASN A 97 -0.70 -7.62 -19.92
N THR A 98 -0.38 -6.63 -20.75
CA THR A 98 -1.35 -5.70 -21.33
C THR A 98 -2.32 -6.35 -22.32
N LYS A 99 -1.94 -7.46 -22.96
CA LYS A 99 -2.84 -8.21 -23.85
C LYS A 99 -4.00 -8.85 -23.07
N LEU A 100 -3.68 -9.63 -22.04
CA LEU A 100 -4.71 -10.26 -21.20
C LEU A 100 -5.53 -9.20 -20.44
N LEU A 101 -4.89 -8.11 -20.04
CA LEU A 101 -5.57 -7.00 -19.39
C LEU A 101 -6.55 -6.29 -20.33
N LYS A 102 -6.16 -6.08 -21.59
CA LYS A 102 -7.03 -5.47 -22.61
C LYS A 102 -8.30 -6.28 -22.82
N ASP A 103 -8.17 -7.61 -22.91
CA ASP A 103 -9.33 -8.50 -23.08
C ASP A 103 -10.24 -8.49 -21.83
N ALA A 104 -9.64 -8.50 -20.64
CA ALA A 104 -10.41 -8.41 -19.38
C ALA A 104 -11.12 -7.07 -19.20
N LEU A 105 -10.50 -5.96 -19.60
CA LEU A 105 -11.11 -4.64 -19.58
C LEU A 105 -12.22 -4.52 -20.62
N SER A 106 -11.96 -4.93 -21.86
CA SER A 106 -12.91 -4.81 -22.98
C SER A 106 -14.16 -5.68 -22.81
N SER A 107 -14.06 -6.78 -22.03
CA SER A 107 -15.19 -7.66 -21.74
C SER A 107 -16.07 -7.17 -20.59
N LYS A 108 -15.56 -6.33 -19.68
CA LYS A 108 -16.28 -5.87 -18.48
C LYS A 108 -16.59 -4.38 -18.43
N VAL A 109 -15.83 -3.56 -19.12
CA VAL A 109 -15.96 -2.09 -19.11
C VAL A 109 -16.61 -1.63 -20.41
N HIS A 110 -17.93 -1.61 -20.40
CA HIS A 110 -18.75 -1.35 -21.58
C HIS A 110 -18.75 0.13 -22.01
N GLY A 111 -18.75 0.38 -23.33
CA GLY A 111 -18.86 1.73 -23.89
C GLY A 111 -17.62 2.61 -23.76
N GLN A 112 -16.48 2.07 -23.28
CA GLN A 112 -15.26 2.84 -22.98
C GLN A 112 -14.05 2.44 -23.84
N SER A 113 -14.26 1.99 -25.08
CA SER A 113 -13.22 1.42 -25.93
C SER A 113 -11.99 2.33 -26.11
N ASN A 114 -12.22 3.64 -26.28
CA ASN A 114 -11.15 4.62 -26.44
C ASN A 114 -10.34 4.82 -25.14
N ALA A 115 -11.04 4.88 -23.99
CA ALA A 115 -10.41 4.99 -22.69
C ALA A 115 -9.55 3.76 -22.39
N ILE A 116 -10.06 2.55 -22.67
CA ILE A 116 -9.33 1.29 -22.51
C ILE A 116 -8.12 1.23 -23.42
N GLN A 117 -8.26 1.62 -24.70
CA GLN A 117 -7.14 1.64 -25.63
C GLN A 117 -6.02 2.58 -25.15
N THR A 118 -6.37 3.80 -24.73
CA THR A 118 -5.41 4.78 -24.22
C THR A 118 -4.77 4.29 -22.92
N PHE A 119 -5.54 3.67 -22.04
CA PHE A 119 -5.05 3.08 -20.79
C PHE A 119 -4.02 1.98 -21.06
N ILE A 120 -4.32 1.05 -21.96
CA ILE A 120 -3.40 -0.02 -22.34
C ILE A 120 -2.13 0.54 -22.99
N GLN A 121 -2.27 1.50 -23.92
CA GLN A 121 -1.13 2.14 -24.55
C GLN A 121 -0.23 2.85 -23.52
N ALA A 122 -0.82 3.54 -22.54
CA ALA A 122 -0.07 4.19 -21.46
C ALA A 122 0.66 3.17 -20.57
N LEU A 123 0.08 1.99 -20.33
CA LEU A 123 0.75 0.91 -19.60
C LEU A 123 1.90 0.29 -20.39
N ASP A 124 1.76 0.13 -21.69
CA ASP A 124 2.78 -0.41 -22.60
C ASP A 124 3.96 0.56 -22.83
N ASP A 125 3.75 1.87 -22.67
CA ASP A 125 4.82 2.84 -22.90
C ASP A 125 5.99 2.65 -21.93
N ASN A 126 7.23 2.64 -22.44
CA ASN A 126 8.41 2.27 -21.67
C ASN A 126 9.12 3.46 -21.02
N THR A 127 8.36 4.47 -20.61
CA THR A 127 8.86 5.65 -19.90
C THR A 127 9.16 5.32 -18.44
N SER A 128 10.23 5.90 -17.87
CA SER A 128 10.62 5.68 -16.47
C SER A 128 9.55 6.14 -15.47
N SER A 129 9.04 7.35 -15.65
CA SER A 129 8.04 7.96 -14.77
C SER A 129 6.80 8.34 -15.57
N LYS A 130 5.65 7.74 -15.23
CA LYS A 130 4.39 8.04 -15.90
C LYS A 130 3.22 8.18 -14.94
N ILE A 131 2.28 9.05 -15.32
CA ILE A 131 1.08 9.38 -14.59
C ILE A 131 -0.12 9.15 -15.51
N LEU A 132 -1.00 8.24 -15.12
CA LEU A 132 -2.26 7.97 -15.80
C LEU A 132 -3.37 8.64 -15.00
N ILE A 133 -4.01 9.64 -15.59
CA ILE A 133 -5.07 10.42 -14.96
C ILE A 133 -6.39 9.99 -15.59
N LEU A 134 -7.13 9.15 -14.89
CA LEU A 134 -8.44 8.65 -15.30
C LEU A 134 -9.50 9.62 -14.77
N TYR A 135 -10.31 10.20 -15.64
CA TYR A 135 -11.35 11.14 -15.23
C TYR A 135 -12.65 10.91 -16.00
N GLY A 136 -13.78 11.21 -15.37
CA GLY A 136 -15.11 10.89 -15.88
C GLY A 136 -16.18 11.12 -14.82
N GLY A 137 -17.46 11.02 -15.21
CA GLY A 137 -18.58 11.04 -14.26
C GLY A 137 -18.64 9.78 -13.39
N THR A 138 -19.59 9.73 -12.48
CA THR A 138 -19.80 8.60 -11.57
C THR A 138 -20.32 7.36 -12.34
N GLY A 139 -19.86 6.17 -11.94
CA GLY A 139 -20.39 4.90 -12.46
C GLY A 139 -20.05 4.55 -13.90
N VAL A 140 -19.16 5.29 -14.56
CA VAL A 140 -18.72 5.04 -15.95
C VAL A 140 -17.66 3.93 -16.10
N GLY A 141 -17.16 3.38 -14.98
CA GLY A 141 -16.21 2.25 -14.99
C GLY A 141 -14.75 2.57 -14.61
N LYS A 142 -14.42 3.78 -14.14
CA LYS A 142 -13.04 4.14 -13.74
C LYS A 142 -12.46 3.21 -12.67
N THR A 143 -13.12 3.13 -11.51
CA THR A 143 -12.75 2.24 -10.40
C THR A 143 -12.85 0.77 -10.78
N LEU A 144 -13.78 0.40 -11.68
CA LEU A 144 -13.88 -0.97 -12.19
C LEU A 144 -12.64 -1.36 -13.00
N SER A 145 -12.16 -0.47 -13.88
CA SER A 145 -10.91 -0.68 -14.62
C SER A 145 -9.72 -0.89 -13.67
N ILE A 146 -9.62 -0.06 -12.63
CA ILE A 146 -8.60 -0.20 -11.59
C ILE A 146 -8.74 -1.51 -10.82
N SER A 147 -9.95 -1.92 -10.46
CA SER A 147 -10.20 -3.21 -9.81
C SER A 147 -9.73 -4.39 -10.66
N ILE A 148 -9.97 -4.35 -11.98
CA ILE A 148 -9.52 -5.39 -12.91
C ILE A 148 -7.99 -5.45 -12.95
N VAL A 149 -7.32 -4.29 -12.96
CA VAL A 149 -5.85 -4.19 -12.89
C VAL A 149 -5.34 -4.73 -11.56
N LEU A 150 -5.90 -4.28 -10.44
CA LEU A 150 -5.52 -4.70 -9.10
C LEU A 150 -5.69 -6.22 -8.91
N ASN A 151 -6.77 -6.82 -9.40
CA ASN A 151 -6.95 -8.27 -9.32
C ASN A 151 -5.82 -9.07 -9.99
N LYS A 152 -5.08 -8.47 -10.92
CA LYS A 152 -3.88 -9.07 -11.53
C LYS A 152 -2.59 -8.73 -10.79
N LEU A 153 -2.58 -7.68 -9.98
CA LEU A 153 -1.39 -7.06 -9.42
C LEU A 153 -1.28 -7.10 -7.88
N LEU A 154 -2.37 -7.38 -7.15
CA LEU A 154 -2.44 -7.28 -5.68
C LEU A 154 -1.48 -8.21 -4.93
N ASN A 155 -0.98 -9.26 -5.58
CA ASN A 155 -0.03 -10.18 -4.96
C ASN A 155 1.41 -9.63 -4.93
N PHE A 156 1.69 -8.52 -5.62
CA PHE A 156 3.03 -7.95 -5.69
C PHE A 156 3.26 -6.88 -4.62
N SER A 157 4.49 -6.86 -4.08
CA SER A 157 4.88 -6.00 -2.95
C SER A 157 5.17 -4.54 -3.33
N ASN A 158 5.24 -4.24 -4.63
CA ASN A 158 5.49 -2.91 -5.22
C ASN A 158 4.24 -2.24 -5.78
N VAL A 159 3.06 -2.76 -5.45
CA VAL A 159 1.76 -2.22 -5.88
C VAL A 159 1.05 -1.65 -4.66
N TYR A 160 0.70 -0.36 -4.72
CA TYR A 160 0.04 0.34 -3.63
C TYR A 160 -1.27 0.91 -4.10
N HIS A 161 -2.33 0.63 -3.36
CA HIS A 161 -3.67 1.16 -3.63
C HIS A 161 -4.14 1.99 -2.45
N TYR A 162 -4.60 3.19 -2.73
CA TYR A 162 -5.12 4.15 -1.78
C TYR A 162 -6.44 4.72 -2.27
N THR A 163 -7.27 5.12 -1.32
CA THR A 163 -8.49 5.90 -1.56
C THR A 163 -8.37 7.22 -0.79
N MET A 164 -8.95 8.30 -1.29
CA MET A 164 -9.02 9.53 -0.50
C MET A 164 -9.97 9.42 0.71
N PRO A 165 -9.71 10.15 1.81
CA PRO A 165 -8.54 10.99 2.08
C PRO A 165 -7.31 10.21 2.57
N SER A 166 -7.43 8.88 2.75
CA SER A 166 -6.41 8.05 3.42
C SER A 166 -5.03 8.07 2.76
N PHE A 167 -4.95 8.44 1.49
CA PHE A 167 -3.67 8.64 0.80
C PHE A 167 -2.81 9.70 1.48
N VAL A 168 -3.39 10.85 1.86
CA VAL A 168 -2.64 11.97 2.45
C VAL A 168 -2.05 11.57 3.79
N ASP A 169 -2.84 10.90 4.62
CA ASP A 169 -2.48 10.59 6.01
C ASP A 169 -1.55 9.38 6.11
N LYS A 170 -1.71 8.39 5.22
CA LYS A 170 -1.02 7.09 5.31
C LYS A 170 0.16 6.95 4.37
N PHE A 171 0.28 7.80 3.36
CA PHE A 171 1.37 7.71 2.42
C PHE A 171 2.63 8.38 2.98
N THR A 172 3.46 7.59 3.65
CA THR A 172 4.84 7.97 3.95
C THR A 172 5.77 7.35 2.90
N THR A 173 6.54 8.20 2.24
CA THR A 173 7.54 7.80 1.23
C THR A 173 8.79 7.17 1.85
N GLU A 174 8.93 7.23 3.17
CA GLU A 174 10.19 6.96 3.85
C GLU A 174 10.42 5.48 4.20
N ILE A 175 9.38 4.64 4.25
CA ILE A 175 9.50 3.27 4.77
C ILE A 175 8.59 2.29 4.04
N LYS A 176 8.75 2.14 2.73
CA LYS A 176 8.11 1.04 2.02
C LYS A 176 9.18 0.18 1.40
N ILE A 177 9.31 -1.03 1.94
CA ILE A 177 10.29 -2.04 1.51
C ILE A 177 10.18 -2.31 0.00
N GLY A 178 8.97 -2.36 -0.54
CA GLY A 178 8.74 -2.47 -2.00
C GLY A 178 9.39 -1.37 -2.84
N LEU A 179 9.60 -0.19 -2.26
CA LEU A 179 10.28 0.93 -2.92
C LEU A 179 11.78 0.68 -3.08
N VAL A 180 12.42 0.12 -2.06
CA VAL A 180 13.87 -0.08 -2.05
C VAL A 180 14.29 -1.29 -2.88
N PHE A 181 13.46 -2.35 -2.89
CA PHE A 181 13.85 -3.65 -3.47
C PHE A 181 13.32 -3.91 -4.88
N CYS A 182 12.35 -3.13 -5.38
CA CYS A 182 11.78 -3.33 -6.72
C CYS A 182 12.14 -2.17 -7.66
N GLU A 183 12.52 -2.50 -8.91
CA GLU A 183 12.91 -1.53 -9.95
C GLU A 183 11.73 -0.73 -10.54
N LYS A 184 10.49 -1.21 -10.34
CA LYS A 184 9.27 -0.56 -10.85
C LYS A 184 8.24 -0.45 -9.75
N TRP A 185 7.52 0.66 -9.67
CA TRP A 185 6.49 0.88 -8.65
C TRP A 185 5.17 1.23 -9.31
N ILE A 186 4.08 0.76 -8.72
CA ILE A 186 2.73 1.06 -9.18
C ILE A 186 1.95 1.64 -8.01
N ILE A 187 1.52 2.88 -8.13
CA ILE A 187 0.75 3.59 -7.11
C ILE A 187 -0.59 3.95 -7.71
N ILE A 188 -1.67 3.61 -7.03
CA ILE A 188 -3.03 3.89 -7.46
C ILE A 188 -3.71 4.68 -6.36
N VAL A 189 -4.29 5.82 -6.73
CA VAL A 189 -5.07 6.69 -5.84
C VAL A 189 -6.45 6.85 -6.44
N ASP A 190 -7.45 6.30 -5.76
CA ASP A 190 -8.85 6.32 -6.16
C ASP A 190 -9.65 7.39 -5.39
N ASP A 191 -10.79 7.77 -5.95
CA ASP A 191 -11.75 8.73 -5.39
C ASP A 191 -11.21 10.16 -5.21
N LEU A 192 -10.43 10.64 -6.19
CA LEU A 192 -9.94 12.02 -6.23
C LEU A 192 -10.99 12.99 -6.75
N ASN A 193 -11.00 14.20 -6.20
CA ASN A 193 -11.84 15.30 -6.64
C ASN A 193 -10.99 16.51 -7.07
N ALA A 194 -11.61 17.45 -7.80
CA ALA A 194 -10.94 18.70 -8.21
C ALA A 194 -10.42 19.55 -7.02
N GLY A 195 -10.95 19.31 -5.82
CA GLY A 195 -10.51 19.99 -4.59
C GLY A 195 -9.17 19.50 -4.05
N ASP A 196 -8.68 18.33 -4.48
CA ASP A 196 -7.50 17.66 -3.91
C ASP A 196 -6.17 18.20 -4.43
N LYS A 197 -5.98 19.52 -4.38
CA LYS A 197 -4.82 20.22 -4.94
C LYS A 197 -3.47 19.79 -4.35
N HIS A 198 -3.48 19.24 -3.14
CA HIS A 198 -2.27 18.77 -2.46
C HIS A 198 -1.63 17.55 -3.17
N ILE A 199 -2.38 16.85 -4.03
CA ILE A 199 -1.91 15.66 -4.73
C ILE A 199 -0.71 15.93 -5.62
N THR A 200 -0.67 17.06 -6.31
CA THR A 200 0.45 17.40 -7.19
C THR A 200 1.77 17.45 -6.42
N SER A 201 1.76 18.00 -5.20
CA SER A 201 2.96 18.04 -4.35
C SER A 201 3.42 16.64 -3.98
N ILE A 202 2.50 15.79 -3.51
CA ILE A 202 2.82 14.41 -3.11
C ILE A 202 3.34 13.62 -4.31
N VAL A 203 2.73 13.79 -5.48
CA VAL A 203 3.17 13.13 -6.72
C VAL A 203 4.58 13.59 -7.11
N ASN A 204 4.88 14.89 -7.04
CA ASN A 204 6.23 15.40 -7.29
C ASN A 204 7.26 14.75 -6.36
N ASP A 205 6.97 14.70 -5.06
CA ASP A 205 7.88 14.10 -4.08
C ASP A 205 8.14 12.61 -4.37
N ILE A 206 7.11 11.89 -4.84
CA ILE A 206 7.26 10.49 -5.28
C ILE A 206 8.19 10.40 -6.49
N ILE A 207 7.95 11.22 -7.52
CA ILE A 207 8.76 11.21 -8.73
C ILE A 207 10.23 11.50 -8.39
N GLU A 208 10.50 12.55 -7.62
CA GLU A 208 11.86 12.92 -7.20
C GLU A 208 12.55 11.78 -6.44
N LYS A 209 11.84 11.12 -5.51
CA LYS A 209 12.40 9.97 -4.77
C LYS A 209 12.67 8.78 -5.68
N THR A 210 11.81 8.50 -6.65
CA THR A 210 12.02 7.40 -7.60
C THR A 210 13.18 7.66 -8.55
N GLU A 211 13.38 8.92 -8.97
CA GLU A 211 14.53 9.34 -9.77
C GLU A 211 15.85 9.14 -8.99
N ASN A 212 15.89 9.55 -7.72
CA ASN A 212 17.05 9.35 -6.84
C ASN A 212 17.38 7.86 -6.63
N LEU A 213 16.36 7.00 -6.58
CA LEU A 213 16.51 5.55 -6.45
C LEU A 213 16.69 4.83 -7.80
N LYS A 214 16.75 5.56 -8.92
CA LYS A 214 16.83 5.00 -10.29
C LYS A 214 15.76 3.94 -10.57
N SER A 215 14.58 4.15 -10.01
CA SER A 215 13.44 3.24 -10.13
C SER A 215 12.37 3.86 -11.03
N ASN A 216 11.63 3.01 -11.75
CA ASN A 216 10.52 3.45 -12.58
C ASN A 216 9.24 3.51 -11.75
N VAL A 217 8.34 4.44 -12.08
CA VAL A 217 7.08 4.61 -11.36
C VAL A 217 5.91 4.85 -12.31
N THR A 218 4.81 4.15 -12.04
CA THR A 218 3.51 4.35 -12.68
C THR A 218 2.51 4.77 -11.61
N ILE A 219 2.02 6.00 -11.72
CA ILE A 219 1.02 6.56 -10.82
C ILE A 219 -0.31 6.60 -11.56
N MET A 220 -1.37 6.01 -10.99
CA MET A 220 -2.72 6.05 -11.52
C MET A 220 -3.58 6.88 -10.59
N LEU A 221 -4.16 7.97 -11.11
CA LEU A 221 -4.99 8.90 -10.38
C LEU A 221 -6.41 8.83 -10.94
N VAL A 222 -7.39 8.48 -10.12
CA VAL A 222 -8.79 8.37 -10.54
C VAL A 222 -9.60 9.54 -10.02
N TYR A 223 -9.93 10.47 -10.92
CA TYR A 223 -10.72 11.66 -10.62
C TYR A 223 -12.19 11.47 -10.93
N ASN A 224 -13.04 11.95 -10.02
CA ASN A 224 -14.45 12.18 -10.26
C ASN A 224 -14.67 13.64 -10.70
N CYS A 225 -15.41 13.83 -11.79
CA CYS A 225 -15.81 15.19 -12.20
C CYS A 225 -17.01 15.70 -11.40
N ASP A 226 -17.82 14.79 -10.84
CA ASP A 226 -19.03 15.17 -10.14
C ASP A 226 -18.67 15.77 -8.77
N THR A 227 -18.78 17.09 -8.66
CA THR A 227 -18.71 17.79 -7.37
C THR A 227 -20.06 17.77 -6.68
N SER A 228 -20.07 17.69 -5.35
CA SER A 228 -21.26 17.51 -4.50
C SER A 228 -22.38 18.55 -4.67
N ASN A 229 -22.13 19.69 -5.32
CA ASN A 229 -23.09 20.78 -5.43
C ASN A 229 -23.41 21.23 -6.87
N GLU A 230 -22.65 20.78 -7.87
CA GLU A 230 -22.87 21.13 -9.27
C GLU A 230 -22.50 19.93 -10.15
N LEU A 231 -23.39 19.57 -11.08
CA LEU A 231 -23.08 18.72 -12.23
C LEU A 231 -22.16 19.51 -13.17
N VAL A 232 -20.96 19.85 -12.69
CA VAL A 232 -19.86 20.29 -13.54
C VAL A 232 -19.46 19.05 -14.31
N GLY A 233 -20.15 18.81 -15.43
CA GLY A 233 -19.79 17.74 -16.34
C GLY A 233 -18.29 17.81 -16.64
N CYS A 234 -17.69 16.68 -17.03
CA CYS A 234 -16.29 16.62 -17.46
C CYS A 234 -16.06 17.44 -18.75
N ASN A 235 -16.11 18.75 -18.58
CA ASN A 235 -15.97 19.77 -19.61
C ASN A 235 -14.48 20.01 -19.84
N ASP A 236 -14.18 20.71 -20.92
CA ASP A 236 -12.79 20.99 -21.29
C ASP A 236 -12.05 21.81 -20.23
N SER A 237 -12.77 22.62 -19.43
CA SER A 237 -12.21 23.35 -18.29
C SER A 237 -11.60 22.43 -17.23
N PHE A 238 -12.23 21.29 -16.94
CA PHE A 238 -11.72 20.33 -15.97
C PHE A 238 -10.40 19.72 -16.45
N LEU A 239 -10.32 19.36 -17.74
CA LEU A 239 -9.10 18.86 -18.35
C LEU A 239 -7.98 19.91 -18.34
N ILE A 240 -8.30 21.16 -18.70
CA ILE A 240 -7.33 22.26 -18.70
C ILE A 240 -6.77 22.48 -17.28
N ASN A 241 -7.62 22.47 -16.26
CA ASN A 241 -7.17 22.61 -14.87
C ASN A 241 -6.25 21.46 -14.46
N LEU A 242 -6.61 20.20 -14.75
CA LEU A 242 -5.73 19.06 -14.47
C LEU A 242 -4.40 19.15 -15.23
N GLN A 243 -4.41 19.60 -16.48
CA GLN A 243 -3.18 19.79 -17.25
C GLN A 243 -2.28 20.86 -16.63
N GLN A 244 -2.86 21.96 -16.15
CA GLN A 244 -2.14 23.02 -15.45
C GLN A 244 -1.55 22.51 -14.13
N ASP A 245 -2.36 21.82 -13.32
CA ASP A 245 -1.95 21.29 -12.02
C ASP A 245 -0.77 20.32 -12.15
N PHE A 246 -0.72 19.50 -13.20
CA PHE A 246 0.35 18.53 -13.43
C PHE A 246 1.44 19.02 -14.39
N ASN A 247 1.40 20.26 -14.88
CA ASN A 247 2.35 20.75 -15.88
C ASN A 247 3.79 20.70 -15.37
N SER A 248 4.01 21.09 -14.12
CA SER A 248 5.34 21.18 -13.49
C SER A 248 5.96 19.83 -13.10
N VAL A 249 5.20 18.73 -13.15
CA VAL A 249 5.66 17.40 -12.72
C VAL A 249 6.55 16.77 -13.80
N SER A 250 7.75 16.29 -13.47
CA SER A 250 8.69 15.66 -14.43
C SER A 250 8.32 14.22 -14.81
N ALA A 251 7.11 13.99 -15.32
CA ALA A 251 6.65 12.66 -15.75
C ALA A 251 5.80 12.73 -17.02
N THR A 252 5.73 11.61 -17.75
CA THR A 252 4.83 11.49 -18.91
C THR A 252 3.39 11.37 -18.41
N LYS A 253 2.50 12.25 -18.87
CA LYS A 253 1.09 12.27 -18.43
C LYS A 253 0.15 11.75 -19.50
N TYR A 254 -0.77 10.87 -19.12
CA TYR A 254 -1.86 10.39 -19.97
C TYR A 254 -3.18 10.77 -19.35
N PHE A 255 -3.96 11.58 -20.05
CA PHE A 255 -5.29 12.00 -19.63
C PHE A 255 -6.33 11.10 -20.29
N ILE A 256 -7.00 10.26 -19.50
CA ILE A 256 -7.88 9.21 -19.99
C ILE A 256 -9.32 9.55 -19.60
N LYS A 257 -10.08 10.04 -20.58
CA LYS A 257 -11.49 10.42 -20.41
C LYS A 257 -12.39 9.19 -20.50
N TYR A 258 -13.19 8.97 -19.46
CA TYR A 258 -14.32 8.05 -19.49
C TYR A 258 -15.59 8.82 -19.85
N LEU A 259 -16.31 8.32 -20.85
CA LEU A 259 -17.49 8.98 -21.39
C LEU A 259 -18.74 8.66 -20.58
N PRO A 260 -19.75 9.55 -20.54
CA PRO A 260 -21.06 9.23 -20.00
C PRO A 260 -21.66 8.01 -20.71
N LEU A 261 -22.39 7.19 -19.95
CA LEU A 261 -22.98 5.97 -20.49
C LEU A 261 -24.31 6.26 -21.20
N SER A 262 -24.65 5.43 -22.17
CA SER A 262 -26.00 5.40 -22.77
C SER A 262 -26.87 4.36 -22.09
N GLU A 263 -28.18 4.46 -22.26
CA GLU A 263 -29.14 3.49 -21.73
C GLU A 263 -28.88 2.05 -22.19
N ASP A 264 -28.39 1.88 -23.41
CA ASP A 264 -28.07 0.55 -23.93
C ASP A 264 -26.87 -0.09 -23.21
N ILE A 265 -25.93 0.72 -22.74
CA ILE A 265 -24.82 0.25 -21.90
C ILE A 265 -25.32 -0.13 -20.50
N LEU A 266 -26.26 0.64 -19.91
CA LEU A 266 -26.87 0.25 -18.64
C LEU A 266 -27.54 -1.13 -18.75
N LYS A 267 -28.23 -1.42 -19.86
CA LYS A 267 -28.81 -2.76 -20.11
C LYS A 267 -27.74 -3.85 -20.10
N GLN A 268 -26.56 -3.58 -20.65
CA GLN A 268 -25.45 -4.54 -20.64
C GLN A 268 -24.94 -4.75 -19.20
N CYS A 269 -24.74 -3.68 -18.43
CA CYS A 269 -24.36 -3.78 -17.02
C CYS A 269 -25.37 -4.61 -16.20
N ILE A 270 -26.67 -4.40 -16.40
CA ILE A 270 -27.72 -5.18 -15.74
C ILE A 270 -27.64 -6.66 -16.14
N LYS A 271 -27.44 -6.96 -17.43
CA LYS A 271 -27.33 -8.34 -17.91
C LYS A 271 -26.12 -9.07 -17.32
N ASP A 272 -24.99 -8.39 -17.19
CA ASP A 272 -23.77 -8.96 -16.63
C ASP A 272 -23.95 -9.29 -15.14
N GLU A 273 -24.58 -8.40 -14.37
CA GLU A 273 -24.89 -8.63 -12.95
C GLU A 273 -25.89 -9.77 -12.72
N LEU A 274 -26.71 -10.10 -13.72
CA LEU A 274 -27.71 -11.18 -13.64
C LEU A 274 -27.16 -12.55 -14.07
N GLU A 275 -25.88 -12.65 -14.42
CA GLU A 275 -25.11 -13.88 -14.69
C GLU A 275 -25.91 -15.02 -15.36
N GLN A 276 -26.19 -14.90 -16.66
CA GLN A 276 -26.89 -15.89 -17.51
C GLN A 276 -28.27 -16.37 -17.03
N ARG A 277 -28.84 -15.80 -15.96
CA ARG A 277 -30.24 -16.09 -15.59
C ARG A 277 -31.12 -15.68 -16.76
N LEU A 278 -32.10 -16.52 -17.10
CA LEU A 278 -33.12 -16.24 -18.13
C LEU A 278 -34.06 -15.15 -17.60
N VAL A 279 -33.58 -13.91 -17.59
CA VAL A 279 -34.34 -12.75 -17.16
C VAL A 279 -35.16 -12.25 -18.34
N LYS A 280 -36.46 -12.06 -18.14
CA LYS A 280 -37.32 -11.54 -19.20
C LYS A 280 -36.95 -10.08 -19.44
N ASN A 281 -37.01 -9.64 -20.71
CA ASN A 281 -36.75 -8.24 -21.06
C ASN A 281 -37.65 -7.23 -20.29
N VAL A 282 -38.80 -7.69 -19.80
CA VAL A 282 -39.72 -6.91 -18.94
C VAL A 282 -39.08 -6.53 -17.60
N ASP A 283 -38.31 -7.43 -17.00
CA ASP A 283 -37.65 -7.19 -15.70
C ASP A 283 -36.50 -6.19 -15.85
N ILE A 284 -35.76 -6.25 -16.97
CA ILE A 284 -34.69 -5.28 -17.30
C ILE A 284 -35.28 -3.86 -17.43
N ASN A 285 -36.39 -3.72 -18.16
CA ASN A 285 -37.04 -2.41 -18.34
C ASN A 285 -37.59 -1.85 -17.02
N MET A 286 -38.03 -2.71 -16.09
CA MET A 286 -38.47 -2.28 -14.76
C MET A 286 -37.31 -1.81 -13.90
N ILE A 287 -36.15 -2.48 -13.97
CA ILE A 287 -34.92 -2.05 -13.29
C ILE A 287 -34.48 -0.68 -13.83
N MET A 288 -34.42 -0.51 -15.16
CA MET A 288 -33.98 0.73 -15.81
C MET A 288 -34.75 1.98 -15.37
N LYS A 289 -36.05 1.87 -15.09
CA LYS A 289 -36.87 3.02 -14.60
C LYS A 289 -36.40 3.60 -13.27
N ASN A 290 -35.56 2.88 -12.53
CA ASN A 290 -35.05 3.32 -11.23
C ASN A 290 -33.66 3.95 -11.30
N PHE A 291 -33.09 4.12 -12.49
CA PHE A 291 -31.73 4.64 -12.67
C PHE A 291 -31.75 5.90 -13.52
N ASN A 292 -30.95 6.89 -13.11
CA ASN A 292 -30.58 7.99 -13.99
C ASN A 292 -29.20 7.71 -14.58
N VAL A 293 -29.16 7.18 -15.81
CA VAL A 293 -27.89 6.80 -16.47
C VAL A 293 -26.92 7.97 -16.55
N SER A 294 -27.42 9.19 -16.72
CA SER A 294 -26.59 10.39 -16.83
C SER A 294 -25.94 10.80 -15.51
N GLN A 295 -26.46 10.36 -14.36
CA GLN A 295 -25.92 10.67 -13.03
C GLN A 295 -25.19 9.49 -12.40
N ASP A 296 -25.80 8.30 -12.45
CA ASP A 296 -25.32 7.13 -11.70
C ASP A 296 -24.46 6.18 -12.55
N GLY A 297 -24.54 6.28 -13.88
CA GLY A 297 -23.94 5.29 -14.79
C GLY A 297 -24.42 3.88 -14.45
N CYS A 298 -23.48 2.94 -14.26
CA CYS A 298 -23.76 1.58 -13.80
C CYS A 298 -23.55 1.40 -12.27
N LYS A 299 -23.34 2.48 -11.51
CA LYS A 299 -23.14 2.40 -10.05
C LYS A 299 -24.47 2.04 -9.37
N GLY A 300 -24.43 1.11 -8.41
CA GLY A 300 -25.61 0.71 -7.63
C GLY A 300 -26.56 -0.27 -8.33
N VAL A 301 -26.28 -0.68 -9.56
CA VAL A 301 -27.05 -1.71 -10.28
C VAL A 301 -27.16 -2.99 -9.44
N HIS A 302 -26.03 -3.49 -8.94
CA HIS A 302 -25.98 -4.67 -8.06
C HIS A 302 -26.90 -4.53 -6.83
N THR A 303 -26.79 -3.41 -6.11
CA THR A 303 -27.57 -3.13 -4.89
C THR A 303 -29.07 -3.09 -5.20
N LYS A 304 -29.46 -2.49 -6.32
CA LYS A 304 -30.88 -2.38 -6.69
C LYS A 304 -31.46 -3.72 -7.13
N ILE A 305 -30.72 -4.50 -7.92
CA ILE A 305 -31.11 -5.88 -8.28
C ILE A 305 -31.32 -6.69 -6.99
N LYS A 306 -30.44 -6.51 -5.99
CA LYS A 306 -30.57 -7.16 -4.67
C LYS A 306 -31.81 -6.73 -3.92
N SER A 307 -32.10 -5.43 -3.91
CA SER A 307 -33.30 -4.89 -3.24
C SER A 307 -34.63 -5.32 -3.87
N LEU A 308 -34.62 -5.67 -5.17
CA LEU A 308 -35.81 -6.11 -5.90
C LEU A 308 -36.06 -7.62 -5.76
N ASN A 309 -35.28 -8.34 -4.93
CA ASN A 309 -35.37 -9.79 -4.74
C ASN A 309 -35.38 -10.57 -6.07
N LEU A 310 -34.59 -10.14 -7.05
CA LEU A 310 -34.34 -10.91 -8.28
C LEU A 310 -33.30 -12.04 -8.05
N PHE A 311 -33.04 -12.38 -6.79
CA PHE A 311 -32.08 -13.40 -6.34
C PHE A 311 -32.75 -14.69 -5.91
#